data_AF-A0ABD0QTP3-F1
#
_entry.id   AF-A0ABD0QTP3-F1
#
_cell.length_a   1.000
_cell.length_b   1.000
_cell.length_c   1.000
_cell.angle_alpha   90.00
_cell.angle_beta   90.00
_cell.angle_gamma   90.00
#
_symmetry.space_group_name_H-M   'P 1'
#
loop_
_entity.id
_entity.type
_entity.pdbx_description
1 polymer ?
#
loop_
_entity_poly.entity_id
_entity_poly.type
_entity_poly.pdbx_seq_one_letter_code
_entity_poly.pdbx_strand_id
1 'polypeptide(L)' 'VPPALVPVPEVEKPLTQQSWYHGAIPRLEVQELLKNDGDFLVRESQGKQEYVLSVQWGGQCRHFLIQSTD' A
#
# COMPACT_ATOMS: atom_id res chain seq x y z
N VAL A 1 -25.54 15.43 -23.86
CA VAL A 1 -25.10 14.34 -22.96
C VAL A 1 -23.65 14.61 -22.60
N PRO A 2 -23.28 14.71 -21.32
CA PRO A 2 -21.87 14.82 -20.96
C PRO A 2 -21.15 13.55 -21.41
N PRO A 3 -19.88 13.60 -21.85
CA PRO A 3 -19.13 12.39 -22.12
C PRO A 3 -19.09 11.56 -20.84
N ALA A 4 -19.47 10.28 -20.94
CA ALA A 4 -19.30 9.35 -19.83
C ALA A 4 -17.80 9.30 -19.52
N LEU A 5 -17.41 9.79 -18.33
CA LEU A 5 -16.04 9.69 -17.85
C LEU A 5 -15.69 8.21 -17.82
N VAL A 6 -14.85 7.76 -18.75
CA VAL A 6 -14.28 6.42 -18.67
C VAL A 6 -13.53 6.35 -17.35
N PRO A 7 -13.89 5.44 -16.42
CA PRO A 7 -13.18 5.36 -15.16
C PRO A 7 -11.73 4.99 -15.48
N VAL A 8 -10.79 5.83 -15.03
CA VAL A 8 -9.38 5.51 -15.15
C VAL A 8 -9.15 4.13 -14.48
N PRO A 9 -8.44 3.21 -15.15
CA PRO A 9 -8.05 1.94 -14.56
C PRO A 9 -7.36 2.21 -13.22
N GLU A 10 -7.65 1.38 -12.22
CA GLU A 10 -7.12 1.59 -10.87
C GLU A 10 -5.59 1.65 -10.85
N VAL A 11 -4.93 0.88 -11.72
CA VAL A 11 -3.46 0.86 -11.86
C VAL A 11 -2.87 2.17 -12.39
N GLU A 12 -3.64 2.99 -13.11
CA GLU A 12 -3.16 4.28 -13.65
C GLU A 12 -3.31 5.43 -12.64
N LYS A 13 -4.02 5.18 -11.53
CA LYS A 13 -4.15 6.19 -10.48
C LYS A 13 -2.81 6.41 -9.77
N PRO A 14 -2.50 7.65 -9.38
CA PRO A 14 -1.29 7.91 -8.59
C PRO A 14 -1.31 7.12 -7.28
N LEU A 15 -0.12 6.82 -6.75
CA LEU A 15 0.06 6.01 -5.53
C LEU A 15 -0.82 6.47 -4.37
N THR A 16 -0.96 7.78 -4.18
CA THR A 16 -1.77 8.38 -3.09
C THR A 16 -3.27 8.15 -3.22
N GLN A 17 -3.75 7.69 -4.38
CA GLN A 17 -5.16 7.34 -4.62
C GLN A 17 -5.41 5.83 -4.62
N GLN A 18 -4.37 5.03 -4.37
CA GLN A 18 -4.49 3.59 -4.30
C GLN A 18 -5.09 3.18 -2.96
N SER A 19 -6.13 2.35 -2.97
CA SER A 19 -6.82 1.92 -1.74
C SER A 19 -5.94 1.09 -0.80
N TRP A 20 -4.88 0.49 -1.33
CA TRP A 20 -3.87 -0.28 -0.57
C TRP A 20 -2.70 0.57 -0.09
N TYR A 21 -2.65 1.87 -0.40
CA TYR A 21 -1.63 2.79 0.08
C TYR A 21 -2.14 3.58 1.27
N HIS A 22 -1.46 3.45 2.41
CA HIS A 22 -1.89 4.06 3.68
C HIS A 22 -0.98 5.21 4.14
N GLY A 23 -0.02 5.65 3.32
CA GLY A 23 0.92 6.70 3.72
C GLY A 23 1.82 6.29 4.88
N ALA A 24 2.16 7.24 5.76
CA ALA A 24 3.13 7.05 6.84
C ALA A 24 2.51 6.46 8.12
N ILE A 25 1.88 5.28 8.02
CA ILE A 25 1.33 4.57 9.20
C ILE A 25 2.41 3.80 9.97
N PRO A 26 2.31 3.73 11.32
CA PRO A 26 3.24 2.97 12.15
C PRO A 26 3.02 1.46 12.02
N ARG A 27 4.03 0.67 12.37
CA ARG A 27 3.97 -0.81 12.27
C ARG A 27 2.84 -1.45 13.09
N LEU A 28 2.40 -0.81 14.17
CA LEU A 28 1.32 -1.31 15.00
C LEU A 28 -0.01 -1.29 14.22
N GLU A 29 -0.34 -0.16 13.61
CA GLU A 29 -1.56 0.00 12.79
C GLU A 29 -1.58 -0.98 11.61
N VAL A 30 -0.43 -1.26 11.01
CA VAL A 30 -0.31 -2.27 9.94
C VAL A 30 -0.78 -3.65 10.41
N GLN A 31 -0.38 -4.07 11.61
CA GLN A 31 -0.76 -5.38 12.15
C GLN A 31 -2.25 -5.46 12.48
N GLU A 32 -2.89 -4.33 12.80
CA GLU A 32 -4.33 -4.27 13.05
C GLU A 32 -5.15 -4.30 11.74
N LEU A 33 -4.58 -3.76 10.65
CA LEU A 33 -5.18 -3.74 9.32
C LEU A 33 -5.08 -5.09 8.60
N LEU A 34 -3.92 -5.75 8.68
CA LEU A 34 -3.68 -7.02 7.99
C LEU A 34 -4.13 -8.20 8.87
N LYS A 35 -5.27 -8.80 8.57
CA LYS A 35 -5.89 -9.82 9.43
C LYS A 35 -5.76 -11.22 8.88
N ASN A 36 -5.86 -11.35 7.56
CA ASN A 36 -5.89 -12.62 6.85
C ASN A 36 -4.61 -12.83 6.06
N ASP A 37 -4.24 -14.09 5.88
CA ASP A 37 -3.19 -14.48 4.96
C ASP A 37 -3.49 -13.96 3.54
N GLY A 38 -2.56 -13.18 2.99
CA GLY A 38 -2.69 -12.51 1.70
C GLY A 38 -3.11 -11.03 1.79
N ASP A 39 -3.54 -10.54 2.96
CA ASP A 39 -3.76 -9.11 3.16
C ASP A 39 -2.42 -8.37 3.02
N PHE A 40 -2.42 -7.27 2.27
CA PHE A 40 -1.25 -6.43 2.08
C PHE A 40 -1.61 -4.96 2.05
N LEU A 41 -0.61 -4.12 2.33
CA LEU A 41 -0.66 -2.68 2.12
C LEU A 41 0.73 -2.13 1.85
N VAL A 42 0.80 -0.96 1.22
CA VAL A 42 2.03 -0.19 1.08
C VAL A 42 1.98 1.01 2.00
N ARG A 43 3.09 1.26 2.70
CA ARG A 43 3.26 2.41 3.58
C ARG A 43 4.58 3.11 3.31
N GLU A 44 4.66 4.37 3.72
CA GLU A 44 5.91 5.13 3.71
C GLU A 44 6.61 5.02 5.07
N SER A 45 7.93 4.95 5.05
CA SER A 45 8.75 5.05 6.26
C SER A 45 8.74 6.49 6.79
N GLN A 46 8.50 6.69 8.09
CA GLN A 46 8.51 8.04 8.66
C GLN A 46 9.90 8.69 8.50
N GLY A 47 9.99 9.72 7.65
CA GLY A 47 11.17 10.55 7.47
C GLY A 47 12.16 10.09 6.40
N LYS A 48 11.94 8.95 5.75
CA LYS A 48 12.67 8.54 4.54
C LYS A 48 11.64 8.24 3.47
N GLN A 49 11.82 8.76 2.26
CA GLN A 49 10.95 8.47 1.10
C GLN A 49 11.13 7.02 0.61
N GLU A 50 11.07 6.07 1.55
CA GLU A 50 11.22 4.64 1.38
C GLU A 50 9.84 4.01 1.51
N TYR A 51 9.42 3.29 0.47
CA TYR A 51 8.17 2.56 0.50
C TYR A 51 8.38 1.16 1.06
N VAL A 52 7.44 0.71 1.88
CA VAL A 52 7.46 -0.60 2.53
C VAL A 52 6.17 -1.33 2.19
N LEU A 53 6.28 -2.47 1.51
CA LEU A 53 5.20 -3.42 1.35
C LEU A 53 5.07 -4.23 2.64
N SER A 54 3.90 -4.20 3.26
CA SER A 54 3.58 -5.03 4.41
C SER A 54 2.55 -6.07 4.01
N VAL A 55 2.76 -7.33 4.39
CA VAL A 55 1.87 -8.45 4.03
C VAL A 55 1.73 -9.40 5.21
N GLN A 56 0.51 -9.88 5.44
CA GLN A 56 0.24 -10.94 6.40
C GLN A 56 0.38 -12.29 5.70
N TRP A 57 1.31 -13.13 6.19
CA TRP A 57 1.55 -14.45 5.62
C TRP A 57 2.11 -15.45 6.64
N GLY A 58 1.46 -16.59 6.78
CA GLY A 58 1.73 -17.64 7.76
C GLY A 58 1.49 -17.16 9.19
N GLY A 59 0.45 -16.37 9.43
CA GLY A 59 0.18 -15.77 10.74
C GLY A 59 1.19 -14.70 11.19
N GLN A 60 2.07 -14.25 10.30
CA GLN A 60 3.10 -13.24 10.60
C GLN A 60 3.01 -12.07 9.64
N CYS A 61 3.07 -10.85 10.20
CA CYS A 61 3.19 -9.63 9.42
C CYS A 61 4.64 -9.45 8.97
N ARG A 62 4.86 -9.52 7.66
CA ARG A 62 6.16 -9.36 6.99
C ARG A 62 6.25 -7.98 6.37
N HIS A 63 7.45 -7.41 6.36
CA HIS A 63 7.71 -6.09 5.80
C HIS A 63 8.86 -6.18 4.80
N PHE A 64 8.63 -5.71 3.59
CA PHE A 64 9.58 -5.71 2.48
C PHE A 64 9.83 -4.27 2.04
N LEU A 65 11.10 -3.87 1.98
CA LEU A 65 11.49 -2.58 1.44
C LEU A 65 11.32 -2.63 -0.09
N ILE A 66 10.56 -1.69 -0.65
CA ILE A 66 10.43 -1.54 -2.10
C ILE A 66 11.63 -0.70 -2.56
N GLN A 67 12.52 -1.33 -3.31
CA GLN A 67 13.67 -0.64 -3.90
C GLN A 67 13.24 -0.03 -5.23
N SER A 68 13.47 1.27 -5.38
CA SER A 68 13.47 1.94 -6.68
C SER A 68 14.86 1.80 -7.30
N THR A 69 14.97 1.03 -8.36
CA THR A 69 16.17 1.00 -9.21
C THR A 69 15.91 1.93 -10.40
N ASP A 70 16.85 2.83 -10.65
CA ASP A 70 16.90 3.65 -11.88
C ASP A 70 17.22 2.78 -13.10
#